data_AF-A0ABD5AZF4-F1
#
_entry.id   AF-A0ABD5AZF4-F1
#
_cell.length_a   1.000
_cell.length_b   1.000
_cell.length_c   1.000
_cell.angle_alpha   90.00
_cell.angle_beta   90.00
_cell.angle_gamma   90.00
#
_symmetry.space_group_name_H-M   'P 1'
#
loop_
_entity.id
_entity.type
_entity.pdbx_description
1 polymer ?
#
loop_
_entity_poly.entity_id
_entity_poly.type
_entity_poly.pdbx_seq_one_letter_code
_entity_poly.pdbx_strand_id
1 'polypeptide(L)' 'MAKIPVLEIFGPTIQGEGRVIGRKTMFVRTAGCDYRCSWC' A
#
# COMPACT_ATOMS: atom_id res chain seq x y z
N MET A 1 1.12 3.35 23.12
CA MET A 1 0.72 2.83 21.79
C MET A 1 1.96 2.71 20.94
N ALA A 2 2.22 1.56 20.32
CA ALA A 2 3.31 1.43 19.37
C ALA A 2 2.97 2.19 18.08
N LYS A 3 3.94 2.88 17.49
CA LYS A 3 3.77 3.57 16.20
C LYS A 3 3.70 2.52 15.09
N ILE A 4 2.71 2.63 14.19
CA ILE A 4 2.68 1.81 12.96
C ILE A 4 3.77 2.33 12.02
N PRO A 5 4.67 1.47 11.50
CA PRO A 5 5.72 1.91 10.59
C PRO A 5 5.12 2.18 9.21
N VAL A 6 4.81 3.45 8.92
CA VAL A 6 4.27 3.89 7.62
C VAL A 6 5.41 4.42 6.75
N LEU A 7 5.50 3.92 5.51
CA LEU A 7 6.49 4.35 4.52
C LEU A 7 5.95 5.49 3.65
N GLU A 8 4.73 5.36 3.14
CA GLU A 8 4.09 6.38 2.31
C GLU A 8 2.57 6.42 2.51
N ILE A 9 1.99 7.62 2.35
CA ILE A 9 0.55 7.85 2.29
C ILE A 9 0.29 8.72 1.07
N PHE A 10 -0.59 8.28 0.18
CA PHE A 10 -0.94 9.06 -1.02
C PHE A 10 -2.38 8.83 -1.47
N GLY A 11 -2.88 9.79 -2.23
CA GLY A 11 -4.22 9.80 -2.79
C GLY A 11 -4.99 11.09 -2.49
N PRO A 12 -6.28 11.16 -2.88
CA PRO A 12 -7.01 10.04 -3.46
C PRO A 12 -6.56 9.72 -4.89
N THR A 13 -6.41 8.44 -5.19
CA THR A 13 -6.12 7.91 -6.55
C THR A 13 -7.02 6.69 -6.84
N ILE A 14 -6.85 6.04 -7.98
CA ILE A 14 -7.64 4.89 -8.42
C ILE A 14 -6.92 3.58 -8.09
N GLN A 15 -7.62 2.59 -7.51
CA GLN A 15 -7.08 1.22 -7.38
C GLN A 15 -6.84 0.62 -8.76
N GLY A 16 -5.60 0.21 -9.04
CA GLY A 16 -5.17 -0.31 -10.34
C GLY A 16 -5.37 -1.80 -10.52
N GLU A 17 -5.70 -2.55 -9.46
CA GLU A 17 -5.68 -4.01 -9.51
C GLU A 17 -6.87 -4.69 -8.80
N GLY A 18 -7.08 -5.96 -9.14
CA GLY A 18 -7.99 -6.88 -8.46
C GLY A 18 -9.47 -6.54 -8.61
N ARG A 19 -10.29 -7.07 -7.69
CA ARG A 19 -11.77 -7.00 -7.76
C ARG A 19 -12.34 -5.59 -7.72
N VAL A 20 -11.61 -4.64 -7.12
CA VAL A 20 -12.06 -3.24 -6.96
C VAL A 20 -11.24 -2.25 -7.78
N ILE A 21 -10.62 -2.73 -8.87
CA ILE A 21 -9.99 -1.89 -9.89
C ILE A 21 -10.94 -0.78 -10.35
N GLY A 22 -10.42 0.43 -10.55
CA GLY A 22 -11.20 1.60 -10.94
C GLY A 22 -11.79 2.42 -9.79
N ARG A 23 -11.72 1.93 -8.54
CA ARG A 23 -12.28 2.66 -7.38
C ARG A 23 -11.33 3.72 -6.82
N LYS A 24 -11.84 4.93 -6.58
CA LYS A 24 -11.13 6.01 -5.85
C LYS A 24 -10.86 5.61 -4.40
N THR A 25 -9.60 5.67 -3.96
CA THR A 25 -9.16 5.30 -2.61
C THR A 25 -7.91 6.07 -2.16
N MET A 26 -7.63 6.05 -0.86
CA MET A 26 -6.33 6.38 -0.28
C MET A 26 -5.47 5.11 -0.21
N PHE A 27 -4.15 5.27 -0.30
CA PHE A 27 -3.17 4.21 -0.04
C PHE A 27 -2.31 4.56 1.16
N VAL A 28 -2.06 3.56 2.02
CA VAL A 28 -1.13 3.63 3.14
C VAL A 28 -0.22 2.42 3.05
N ARG A 29 1.06 2.62 2.72
CA ARG A 29 2.05 1.54 2.65
C ARG A 29 2.81 1.46 3.96
N THR A 30 2.78 0.31 4.61
CA THR A 30 3.62 0.06 5.79
C THR A 30 5.04 -0.36 5.38
N ALA A 31 6.01 -0.14 6.25
CA ALA A 31 7.38 -0.61 6.05
C ALA A 31 7.55 -2.04 6.59
N GLY A 32 8.43 -2.79 5.94
CA GLY A 32 8.81 -4.15 6.33
C GLY A 32 8.05 -5.25 5.57
N CYS A 33 8.80 -6.25 5.10
CA CYS A 33 8.31 -7.51 4.56
C CYS A 33 9.33 -8.60 4.93
N ASP A 34 8.87 -9.77 5.35
CA ASP A 34 9.70 -10.92 5.71
C ASP A 34 10.22 -11.68 4.48
N TYR A 35 9.66 -11.42 3.30
CA TYR A 35 10.06 -12.03 2.04
C TYR A 35 11.20 -11.23 1.39
N ARG A 36 12.06 -11.94 0.64
CA ARG A 36 13.18 -11.36 -0.13
C ARG A 36 13.03 -11.65 -1.62
N CYS A 37 11.88 -11.25 -2.18
CA CYS A 37 11.58 -11.43 -3.60
C CYS A 37 12.59 -10.68 -4.48
N SER A 38 13.06 -11.31 -5.56
CA SER A 38 13.97 -10.68 -6.54
C SER A 38 13.27 -9.65 -7.44
N TRP A 39 11.94 -9.68 -7.51
CA TRP A 39 11.09 -8.83 -8.37
C TRP A 39 9.77 -8.46 -7.66
N CYS A 40 9.89 -7.94 -6.43
CA CYS A 40 8.73 -7.46 -5.66
C CYS A 40 8.01 -6.31 -6.37
#